data_AF-A0ABD5YBR9-F1
#
_entry.id   AF-A0ABD5YBR9-F1
#
_cell.length_a   1.000
_cell.length_b   1.000
_cell.length_c   1.000
_cell.angle_alpha   90.00
_cell.angle_beta   90.00
_cell.angle_gamma   90.00
#
_symmetry.space_group_name_H-M   'P 1'
#
loop_
_entity.id
_entity.type
_entity.pdbx_description
1 polymer ?
#
loop_
_entity_poly.entity_id
_entity_poly.type
_entity_poly.pdbx_seq_one_letter_code
_entity_poly.pdbx_strand_id
1 'polypeptide(L)'
;MTIRIPCGADGDLVTDAEKRLSRPETIDNVTIDELDSIEPQLSATHITVEITVLWATAIGEEEVRDRLAGVSGLESVRRIA
;
A
#
# COMPACT_ATOMS: atom_id res chain seq x y z
N MET A 1 -5.44 -2.93 3.57
CA MET A 1 -4.67 -1.67 3.72
C MET A 1 -5.36 -0.60 2.88
N THR A 2 -5.45 0.65 3.35
CA THR A 2 -6.10 1.74 2.60
C THR A 2 -5.06 2.71 2.03
N ILE A 3 -5.12 2.92 0.72
CA ILE A 3 -4.23 3.80 -0.04
C ILE A 3 -5.06 4.90 -0.68
N ARG A 4 -4.59 6.15 -0.53
CA ARG A 4 -5.15 7.30 -1.22
C ARG A 4 -4.44 7.49 -2.57
N ILE A 5 -5.20 7.39 -3.66
CA ILE A 5 -4.71 7.67 -5.02
C ILE A 5 -5.36 8.95 -5.54
N PRO A 6 -4.61 10.03 -5.82
CA PRO A 6 -5.17 11.27 -6.34
C PRO A 6 -5.80 11.05 -7.72
N CYS A 7 -6.93 11.73 -7.96
CA CYS A 7 -7.65 11.64 -9.22
C CYS A 7 -6.82 12.31 -10.33
N GLY A 8 -6.38 11.53 -11.33
CA GLY A 8 -5.42 11.98 -12.36
C GLY A 8 -4.04 11.33 -12.29
N ALA A 9 -3.84 10.32 -11.45
CA ALA A 9 -2.72 9.40 -11.62
C ALA A 9 -2.90 8.62 -12.94
N ASP A 10 -1.98 8.79 -13.89
CA ASP A 10 -2.00 8.19 -15.25
C ASP A 10 -1.81 6.65 -15.28
N GLY A 11 -2.10 5.94 -14.18
CA GLY A 11 -1.84 4.52 -14.02
C GLY A 11 -3.00 3.74 -13.44
N ASP A 12 -3.02 2.43 -13.71
CA ASP A 12 -3.91 1.49 -13.04
C ASP A 12 -3.71 1.60 -11.51
N LEU A 13 -4.82 1.59 -10.76
CA LEU A 13 -4.83 1.81 -9.30
C LEU A 13 -3.93 0.80 -8.57
N VAL A 14 -3.85 -0.43 -9.07
CA VAL A 14 -3.02 -1.51 -8.54
C VAL A 14 -1.54 -1.20 -8.81
N THR A 15 -1.20 -0.81 -10.04
CA THR A 15 0.18 -0.44 -10.39
C THR A 15 0.67 0.80 -9.62
N ASP A 16 -0.20 1.79 -9.40
CA ASP A 16 0.15 3.00 -8.64
C ASP A 16 0.31 2.70 -7.13
N ALA A 17 -0.41 1.69 -6.62
CA ALA A 17 -0.24 1.15 -5.28
C ALA A 17 1.09 0.39 -5.15
N GLU A 18 1.38 -0.57 -6.04
CA GLU A 18 2.62 -1.35 -6.04
C GLU A 18 3.86 -0.46 -6.10
N LYS A 19 3.86 0.56 -6.98
CA LYS A 19 4.96 1.52 -7.09
C LYS A 19 5.18 2.32 -5.81
N ARG A 20 4.12 2.69 -5.10
CA ARG A 20 4.26 3.40 -3.81
C ARG A 20 4.79 2.49 -2.72
N LEU A 21 4.38 1.22 -2.74
CA LEU A 21 4.79 0.24 -1.75
C LEU A 21 6.19 -0.33 -2.01
N SER A 22 6.70 -0.26 -3.23
CA SER A 22 8.07 -0.67 -3.58
C SER A 22 9.12 0.42 -3.34
N ARG A 23 8.73 1.61 -2.88
CA ARG A 23 9.66 2.71 -2.59
C ARG A 23 10.55 2.52 -1.35
N PRO A 24 10.09 1.89 -0.26
CA PRO A 24 10.96 1.63 0.87
C PRO A 24 12.06 0.63 0.46
N GLU A 25 13.33 1.02 0.61
CA GLU A 25 14.51 0.18 0.25
C GLU A 25 14.58 -1.17 1.00
N THR A 26 13.70 -1.37 1.99
CA THR A 26 13.62 -2.57 2.84
C THR A 26 12.61 -3.59 2.35
N ILE A 27 11.79 -3.23 1.36
CA ILE A 27 10.80 -4.12 0.76
C ILE A 27 11.43 -4.77 -0.47
N ASP A 28 11.57 -6.08 -0.42
CA ASP A 28 12.12 -6.89 -1.51
C ASP A 28 11.10 -7.05 -2.63
N ASN A 29 9.84 -7.30 -2.25
CA ASN A 29 8.74 -7.39 -3.19
C ASN A 29 7.39 -7.07 -2.53
N VAL A 30 6.46 -6.55 -3.30
CA VAL A 30 5.07 -6.34 -2.89
C VAL A 30 4.18 -7.00 -3.92
N THR A 31 3.25 -7.81 -3.46
CA THR A 31 2.21 -8.40 -4.30
C THR A 31 0.87 -7.93 -3.79
N ILE A 32 0.02 -7.44 -4.69
CA ILE A 32 -1.37 -7.16 -4.37
C ILE A 32 -2.15 -8.44 -4.64
N ASP A 33 -2.62 -9.08 -3.58
CA ASP A 33 -3.36 -10.34 -3.67
C ASP A 33 -4.82 -10.08 -4.08
N GLU A 34 -5.45 -9.06 -3.49
CA GLU A 34 -6.84 -8.74 -3.76
C GLU A 34 -7.13 -7.23 -3.63
N LEU A 35 -8.03 -6.73 -4.49
CA LEU A 35 -8.65 -5.41 -4.36
C LEU A 35 -10.00 -5.58 -3.67
N ASP A 36 -10.03 -5.31 -2.36
CA ASP A 36 -11.20 -5.51 -1.51
C ASP A 36 -12.28 -4.46 -1.78
N SER A 37 -11.91 -3.18 -1.80
CA SER A 37 -12.88 -2.08 -1.93
C SER A 37 -12.30 -0.87 -2.67
N ILE A 38 -13.16 -0.14 -3.38
CA ILE A 38 -12.83 1.12 -4.05
C ILE A 38 -13.83 2.19 -3.61
N GLU A 39 -13.36 3.23 -2.94
CA GLU A 39 -14.13 4.36 -2.46
C GLU A 39 -13.69 5.67 -3.16
N PRO A 40 -14.33 6.04 -4.28
CA PRO A 40 -14.05 7.29 -4.96
C PRO A 40 -14.54 8.50 -4.14
N GLN A 41 -13.67 9.48 -3.91
CA GLN A 41 -13.99 10.76 -3.30
C GLN A 41 -13.76 11.92 -4.28
N LEU A 42 -14.21 13.12 -3.90
CA LEU A 42 -14.18 14.33 -4.74
C LEU A 42 -12.78 14.73 -5.25
N SER A 43 -11.70 14.32 -4.57
CA SER A 43 -10.31 14.68 -4.95
C SER A 43 -9.35 13.49 -5.09
N ALA A 44 -9.76 12.31 -4.65
CA ALA A 44 -8.93 11.11 -4.62
C ALA A 44 -9.80 9.87 -4.56
N THR A 45 -9.30 8.75 -5.04
CA THR A 45 -9.90 7.44 -4.85
C THR A 45 -9.16 6.73 -3.73
N HIS A 46 -9.88 6.30 -2.70
CA HIS A 46 -9.33 5.39 -1.71
C HIS A 46 -9.55 3.97 -2.20
N ILE A 47 -8.50 3.18 -2.17
CA ILE A 47 -8.60 1.74 -2.42
C ILE A 47 -8.20 0.99 -1.17
N THR A 48 -8.97 -0.05 -0.88
CA THR A 48 -8.59 -1.05 0.11
C THR A 48 -8.08 -2.26 -0.63
N VAL A 49 -6.80 -2.57 -0.41
CA VAL A 49 -6.13 -3.73 -1.01
C VAL A 49 -5.60 -4.65 0.08
N GLU A 50 -5.68 -5.94 -0.17
CA GLU A 50 -4.90 -6.96 0.49
C GLU A 50 -3.57 -7.10 -0.24
N ILE A 51 -2.48 -7.05 0.52
CA ILE A 51 -1.13 -7.16 -0.04
C ILE A 51 -0.32 -8.13 0.79
N THR A 52 0.56 -8.84 0.10
CA THR A 52 1.66 -9.58 0.70
C THR A 52 2.95 -8.80 0.46
N VAL A 53 3.62 -8.44 1.56
CA VAL A 53 4.92 -7.74 1.51
C VAL A 53 6.02 -8.72 1.89
N LEU A 54 6.97 -8.92 0.98
CA LEU A 54 8.21 -9.63 1.23
C LEU A 54 9.29 -8.63 1.63
N TRP A 55 9.87 -8.85 2.80
CA TRP A 55 10.93 -8.00 3.35
C TRP A 55 12.29 -8.62 3.06
N ALA A 56 13.26 -7.77 2.72
CA ALA A 56 14.64 -8.23 2.48
C ALA A 56 15.30 -8.76 3.76
N THR A 57 14.81 -8.35 4.93
CA THR A 57 15.30 -8.80 6.24
C THR A 57 14.12 -9.18 7.13
N ALA A 58 14.36 -10.11 8.07
CA ALA A 58 13.37 -10.44 9.09
C ALA A 58 13.16 -9.24 10.01
N ILE A 59 11.99 -8.61 9.93
CA ILE A 59 11.67 -7.40 10.69
C ILE A 59 10.47 -7.66 11.60
N GLY A 60 10.47 -7.01 12.77
CA GLY A 60 9.37 -7.12 13.73
C GLY A 60 8.11 -6.40 13.27
N GLU A 61 6.95 -6.80 13.80
CA GLU A 61 5.65 -6.22 13.42
C GLU A 61 5.57 -4.70 13.64
N GLU A 62 6.15 -4.21 14.74
CA GLU A 62 6.18 -2.76 15.02
C GLU A 62 6.98 -2.01 13.95
N GLU A 63 8.07 -2.61 13.48
CA GLU A 63 8.91 -2.02 12.45
C GLU A 63 8.28 -2.09 11.05
N VAL A 64 7.47 -3.13 10.78
CA VAL A 64 6.62 -3.20 9.59
C VAL A 64 5.66 -2.01 9.56
N ARG A 65 4.97 -1.73 10.67
CA ARG A 65 4.02 -0.62 10.74
C ARG A 65 4.69 0.73 10.60
N ASP A 66 5.83 0.94 11.26
CA ASP A 66 6.57 2.20 11.20
C ASP A 66 7.06 2.49 9.78
N ARG A 67 7.62 1.48 9.09
CA ARG A 67 8.05 1.60 7.69
C ARG A 67 6.90 1.86 6.73
N LEU A 68 5.77 1.19 6.91
CA LEU A 68 4.58 1.42 6.09
C LEU A 68 3.95 2.79 6.39
N ALA A 69 3.95 3.26 7.64
CA ALA A 69 3.49 4.60 7.99
C ALA A 69 4.34 5.71 7.33
N GLY A 70 5.60 5.43 7.01
CA GLY A 70 6.46 6.31 6.22
C GLY A 70 6.10 6.38 4.73
N VAL A 71 5.23 5.50 4.22
CA VAL A 71 4.82 5.50 2.80
C VAL A 71 3.82 6.63 2.56
N SER A 72 4.20 7.59 1.73
CA SER A 72 3.33 8.71 1.35
C SER A 72 2.07 8.23 0.63
N GLY A 73 0.90 8.61 1.15
CA GLY A 73 -0.42 8.23 0.61
C GLY A 73 -1.01 6.97 1.26
N LEU A 74 -0.31 6.36 2.21
CA LEU A 74 -0.84 5.29 3.04
C LEU A 74 -1.62 5.87 4.21
N GLU A 75 -2.90 5.55 4.32
CA GLU A 75 -3.75 6.05 5.41
C GLU A 75 -3.93 5.05 6.53
N SER A 76 -3.94 3.75 6.21
CA SER A 76 -4.20 2.73 7.22
C SER A 76 -3.62 1.37 6.85
N VAL A 77 -2.90 0.77 7.79
CA VAL A 77 -2.36 -0.59 7.71
C VAL A 77 -3.07 -1.45 8.75
N ARG A 78 -3.66 -2.55 8.30
CA ARG A 78 -4.15 -3.62 9.18
C ARG A 78 -3.58 -4.93 8.71
N ARG A 79 -3.20 -5.76 9.68
CA ARG A 79 -2.83 -7.16 9.45
C ARG A 79 -4.10 -7.96 9.24
N ILE A 80 -4.06 -8.85 8.25
CA ILE A 80 -5.10 -9.81 7.95
C ILE A 80 -4.53 -11.17 8.41
N ALA A 81 -5.32 -11.92 9.16
CA ALA A 81 -4.87 -13.07 9.96
C ALA A 81 -5.11 -14.39 9.23
#